data_AF-A0A4Y2FG46-F1
#
_entry.id   AF-A0A4Y2FG46-F1
#
_cell.length_a   1.000
_cell.length_b   1.000
_cell.length_c   1.000
_cell.angle_alpha   90.00
_cell.angle_beta   90.00
_cell.angle_gamma   90.00
#
_symmetry.space_group_name_H-M   'P 1'
#
loop_
_entity.id
_entity.type
_entity.pdbx_description
1 polymer ?
#
loop_
_entity_poly.entity_id
_entity_poly.type
_entity_poly.pdbx_seq_one_letter_code
_entity_poly.pdbx_strand_id
1 'polypeptide(L)' 'MKCISGANPCDNLQCSPYQNCDIDIHGIATCQCDDACEPAVRLVCGSDEQTYLNECEMRRQGCLQKKSIKLAYRGEC' A
#
# COMPACT_ATOMS: atom_id res chain seq x y z
N MET A 1 -0.62 -35.71 -5.03
CA MET A 1 -0.46 -34.24 -5.07
C MET A 1 1.03 -33.95 -5.26
N LYS A 2 1.42 -33.17 -6.29
CA LYS A 2 2.81 -32.78 -6.51
C LYS A 2 3.03 -31.42 -5.86
N CYS A 3 3.86 -31.34 -4.84
CA CYS A 3 4.37 -30.06 -4.36
C CYS A 3 5.36 -29.54 -5.41
N ILE A 4 5.08 -28.38 -6.00
CA ILE A 4 6.00 -27.70 -6.91
C ILE A 4 7.01 -26.97 -6.02
N SER A 5 8.03 -27.70 -5.57
CA SER A 5 9.15 -27.13 -4.83
C SER A 5 9.90 -26.15 -5.71
N GLY A 6 9.74 -24.84 -5.47
CA GLY A 6 10.58 -23.79 -6.05
C GLY A 6 9.87 -22.58 -6.68
N ALA A 7 8.54 -22.55 -6.75
CA ALA A 7 7.84 -21.35 -7.23
C ALA A 7 7.53 -20.42 -6.04
N ASN A 8 8.10 -19.21 -6.03
CA ASN A 8 7.69 -18.19 -5.07
C ASN A 8 6.32 -17.65 -5.53
N PRO A 9 5.26 -17.75 -4.70
CA PRO A 9 3.92 -17.26 -5.05
C PRO A 9 3.87 -15.77 -5.44
N CYS A 10 4.84 -14.96 -5.03
CA CYS A 10 4.96 -13.56 -5.38
C CYS A 10 5.58 -13.28 -6.76
N ASP A 11 6.21 -14.27 -7.40
CA ASP A 11 6.94 -14.05 -8.66
C ASP A 11 6.04 -13.55 -9.80
N ASN A 12 4.75 -13.90 -9.77
CA ASN A 12 3.79 -13.55 -10.81
C ASN A 12 2.63 -12.68 -10.29
N LEU A 13 2.64 -12.28 -9.01
CA LEU A 13 1.58 -11.45 -8.44
C LEU A 13 1.89 -9.97 -8.66
N GLN A 14 1.07 -9.31 -9.48
CA GLN A 14 1.14 -7.86 -9.67
C GLN A 14 0.20 -7.15 -8.69
N CYS A 15 0.77 -6.54 -7.65
CA CYS A 15 0.04 -5.72 -6.70
C CYS A 15 -0.14 -4.29 -7.20
N SER A 16 -1.12 -3.58 -6.63
CA SER A 16 -1.31 -2.16 -6.95
C SER A 16 -0.12 -1.33 -6.44
N PRO A 17 0.08 -0.10 -6.92
CA PRO A 17 1.04 0.82 -6.31
C PRO A 17 0.80 0.91 -4.79
N TYR A 18 1.88 0.90 -4.00
CA TYR A 18 1.84 0.96 -2.53
C TYR A 18 1.28 -0.29 -1.84
N GLN A 19 1.34 -1.41 -2.56
CA GLN A 19 1.12 -2.74 -2.01
C GLN A 19 2.37 -3.60 -2.23
N ASN A 20 2.70 -4.39 -1.22
CA ASN A 20 3.72 -5.43 -1.30
C ASN A 20 3.06 -6.81 -1.39
N CYS A 21 3.78 -7.75 -1.99
CA CYS A 21 3.38 -9.14 -1.95
C CYS A 21 3.88 -9.80 -0.66
N ASP A 22 2.95 -10.31 0.14
CA ASP A 22 3.21 -11.07 1.35
C ASP A 22 2.64 -12.47 1.24
N ILE A 23 3.41 -13.46 1.70
CA ILE A 23 2.99 -14.86 1.73
C ILE A 23 2.39 -15.15 3.10
N ASP A 24 1.13 -15.58 3.13
CA ASP A 24 0.44 -15.91 4.37
C ASP A 24 0.92 -17.23 4.99
N ILE A 25 0.36 -17.58 6.16
CA ILE A 25 0.68 -18.83 6.88
C ILE A 25 0.34 -20.11 6.09
N HIS A 26 -0.48 -20.00 5.04
CA HIS A 26 -0.87 -21.10 4.16
C HIS A 26 -0.01 -21.19 2.90
N GLY A 27 0.97 -20.29 2.73
CA GLY A 27 1.83 -20.25 1.55
C GLY A 27 1.18 -19.56 0.34
N ILE A 28 0.16 -18.74 0.56
CA ILE A 28 -0.57 -18.01 -0.49
C ILE A 28 -0.05 -16.58 -0.57
N ALA A 29 0.34 -16.14 -1.77
CA ALA A 29 0.69 -14.75 -2.02
C ALA A 29 -0.54 -13.85 -1.97
N THR A 30 -0.44 -12.76 -1.22
CA THR A 30 -1.46 -11.74 -1.02
C THR A 30 -0.86 -10.35 -1.20
N CYS A 31 -1.63 -9.40 -1.73
CA CYS A 31 -1.19 -8.00 -1.79
C CYS A 31 -1.62 -7.29 -0.51
N GLN A 32 -0.65 -6.82 0.27
CA GLN A 32 -0.88 -6.04 1.48
C GLN A 32 -0.42 -4.60 1.29
N CYS A 33 -1.11 -3.67 1.94
CA CYS A 33 -0.70 -2.27 1.94
C CYS A 33 0.63 -2.12 2.66
N ASP A 34 1.47 -1.17 2.23
CA ASP A 34 2.72 -0.88 2.93
C ASP A 34 2.50 -0.66 4.44
N ASP A 35 3.19 -1.45 5.27
CA ASP A 35 3.03 -1.40 6.72
C ASP A 35 3.68 -0.16 7.34
N ALA A 36 4.70 0.39 6.69
CA ALA A 36 5.52 1.46 7.25
C ALA A 36 5.73 2.62 6.27
N CYS A 37 5.50 3.83 6.78
CA CYS A 37 5.92 5.08 6.15
C CYS A 37 6.97 5.76 7.03
N GLU A 38 7.85 6.54 6.41
CA GLU A 38 8.74 7.43 7.16
C GLU A 38 7.89 8.39 8.01
N PRO A 39 8.19 8.58 9.31
CA PRO A 39 7.45 9.48 10.20
C PRO A 39 7.77 10.97 9.94
N ALA A 40 8.10 11.33 8.69
CA ALA A 40 8.43 12.68 8.29
C ALA A 40 7.14 13.52 8.16
N VAL A 41 7.13 14.69 8.81
CA VAL A 41 6.04 15.66 8.69
C VAL A 41 6.23 16.46 7.41
N ARG A 42 5.44 16.14 6.38
CA ARG A 42 5.39 16.83 5.09
C ARG A 42 3.93 16.88 4.64
N LEU A 43 3.13 17.71 5.33
CA LEU A 43 1.68 17.72 5.20
C LEU A 43 1.22 17.81 3.74
N VAL A 44 0.18 17.04 3.41
CA VAL A 44 -0.47 17.06 2.10
C VAL A 44 -1.98 16.99 2.21
N CYS A 45 -2.66 17.66 1.29
CA CYS A 45 -4.10 17.59 1.14
C CYS A 45 -4.45 16.53 0.08
N GLY A 46 -5.27 15.56 0.45
CA GLY A 46 -5.79 14.52 -0.44
C GLY A 46 -6.97 15.02 -1.29
N SER A 47 -7.28 14.29 -2.37
CA SER A 47 -8.45 14.52 -3.21
C SER A 47 -9.79 14.24 -2.51
N ASP A 48 -9.72 13.70 -1.30
CA ASP A 48 -10.83 13.46 -0.38
C ASP A 48 -10.93 14.54 0.71
N GLU A 49 -10.28 15.69 0.50
CA GLU A 49 -10.32 16.88 1.37
C GLU A 49 -9.82 16.60 2.80
N GLN A 50 -8.96 15.60 2.97
CA GLN A 50 -8.29 15.30 4.23
C GLN A 50 -6.79 15.61 4.18
N THR A 51 -6.29 16.14 5.29
CA THR A 51 -4.86 16.37 5.50
C THR A 51 -4.18 15.10 6.01
N TYR A 52 -3.08 14.72 5.37
CA TYR A 52 -2.25 13.58 5.75
C TYR A 52 -0.86 14.03 6.17
N LEU A 53 -0.22 13.28 7.07
CA LEU A 53 1.12 13.58 7.59
C LEU A 53 2.16 13.75 6.47
N ASN A 54 2.06 12.91 5.45
CA ASN A 54 2.85 12.95 4.22
C ASN A 54 2.15 12.14 3.10
N GLU A 55 2.71 12.21 1.89
CA GLU A 55 2.17 11.48 0.74
C GLU A 55 2.19 9.95 0.91
N CYS A 56 3.11 9.38 1.71
CA CYS A 56 3.13 7.94 1.97
C CYS A 56 1.91 7.54 2.81
N GLU A 57 1.64 8.26 3.90
CA GLU A 57 0.47 8.02 4.74
C GLU A 57 -0.84 8.23 3.97
N MET A 58 -0.93 9.26 3.11
CA MET A 58 -2.09 9.45 2.23
C MET A 58 -2.39 8.21 1.39
N ARG A 59 -1.35 7.60 0.79
CA ARG A 59 -1.49 6.44 -0.08
C ARG A 59 -1.75 5.15 0.68
N ARG A 60 -1.10 5.00 1.84
CA ARG A 60 -1.36 3.91 2.78
C ARG A 60 -2.81 3.91 3.25
N GLN A 61 -3.32 5.08 3.65
CA GLN A 61 -4.73 5.24 4.02
C GLN A 61 -5.67 4.93 2.84
N GLY A 62 -5.34 5.40 1.63
CA GLY A 62 -6.06 5.02 0.41
C GLY A 62 -6.12 3.50 0.21
N CYS A 63 -4.99 2.81 0.36
CA CYS A 63 -4.90 1.36 0.25
C CYS A 63 -5.75 0.66 1.33
N LEU A 64 -5.58 1.02 2.60
CA LEU A 64 -6.29 0.41 3.74
C LEU A 64 -7.81 0.61 3.64
N GLN A 65 -8.25 1.79 3.20
CA GLN A 65 -9.67 2.11 3.04
C GLN A 65 -10.25 1.69 1.69
N LYS A 66 -9.44 1.10 0.80
CA LYS A 66 -9.81 0.78 -0.60
C LYS A 66 -10.36 2.01 -1.35
N LYS A 67 -9.76 3.17 -1.11
CA LYS A 67 -10.09 4.45 -1.76
C LYS A 67 -8.95 4.91 -2.65
N SER A 68 -9.29 5.45 -3.81
CA SER A 68 -8.30 6.10 -4.68
C SER A 68 -8.11 7.55 -4.24
N ILE A 69 -7.16 7.77 -3.33
CA ILE A 69 -6.80 9.10 -2.83
C ILE A 69 -5.61 9.61 -3.64
N LYS A 70 -5.82 10.72 -4.34
CA LYS A 70 -4.76 11.40 -5.11
C LYS A 70 -4.29 12.63 -4.33
N LEU A 71 -3.06 13.05 -4.57
CA LEU A 71 -2.57 14.32 -4.05
C LEU A 71 -3.37 15.46 -4.69
N ALA A 72 -4.02 16.30 -3.88
CA ALA A 72 -4.62 17.54 -4.36
C ALA A 72 -3.55 18.65 -4.40
N TYR A 73 -2.91 18.93 -3.26
CA TYR A 73 -1.80 19.87 -3.14
C TYR A 73 -0.97 19.61 -1.87
N ARG A 74 0.21 20.24 -1.79
CA ARG A 74 1.09 20.17 -0.60
C ARG A 74 0.67 21.22 0.43
N GLY A 75 0.73 20.86 1.70
CA GLY A 75 0.16 21.63 2.81
C GLY A 75 -1.08 20.96 3.37
N GLU A 76 -1.67 21.59 4.38
CA GLU A 76 -2.98 21.22 4.92
C GLU A 76 -4.11 21.62 3.97
N CYS A 77 -5.20 20.84 3.97
CA CYS A 77 -6.52 21.36 3.65
C CYS A 77 -6.97 22.28 4.81
#